data_AF-A0A822V3V6-F1
#
_entry.id   AF-A0A822V3V6-F1
#
_cell.length_a   1.000
_cell.length_b   1.000
_cell.length_c   1.000
_cell.angle_alpha   90.00
_cell.angle_beta   90.00
_cell.angle_gamma   90.00
#
_symmetry.space_group_name_H-M   'P 1'
#
loop_
_entity.id
_entity.type
_entity.pdbx_description
1 polymer ?
#
loop_
_entity_poly.entity_id
_entity_poly.type
_entity_poly.pdbx_seq_one_letter_code
_entity_poly.pdbx_strand_id
1 'polypeptide(L)'
;MNETPIAHSTVGDGSVIGSWLLDLTAEALKQDPDLDQYGGRVSDSGEGRWTLQAAVETGVPAPVLASALFERFSSRGEAEFAGKVLSAMRNAFGGHLEKAK
;
A
#
# COMPACT_ATOMS: atom_id res chain seq x y z
N MET A 1 -26.70 -23.67 14.23
CA MET A 1 -25.67 -22.62 14.15
C MET A 1 -24.36 -23.36 14.25
N ASN A 2 -23.70 -23.61 13.11
CA ASN A 2 -22.38 -24.24 13.12
C ASN A 2 -21.37 -23.13 13.30
N GLU A 3 -20.70 -23.09 14.46
CA GLU A 3 -19.46 -22.38 14.64
C GLU A 3 -18.44 -22.95 13.62
N THR A 4 -18.13 -22.19 12.56
CA THR A 4 -16.93 -22.45 11.77
C THR A 4 -15.74 -22.27 12.70
N PRO A 5 -14.85 -23.26 12.86
CA PRO A 5 -13.66 -23.08 13.68
C PRO A 5 -12.85 -21.92 13.09
N ILE A 6 -12.61 -20.89 13.90
CA ILE A 6 -11.53 -19.93 13.66
C ILE A 6 -10.25 -20.77 13.62
N ALA A 7 -9.79 -21.07 12.40
CA ALA A 7 -8.60 -21.85 12.17
C ALA A 7 -7.43 -21.16 12.88
N HIS A 8 -6.80 -21.86 13.82
CA HIS A 8 -5.56 -21.44 14.45
C HIS A 8 -4.50 -21.26 13.35
N SER A 9 -4.02 -20.02 13.23
CA SER A 9 -3.05 -19.51 12.26
C SER A 9 -1.72 -20.26 12.31
N THR A 10 -1.19 -20.69 11.18
CA THR A 10 0.16 -21.29 11.08
C THR A 10 1.23 -20.27 10.65
N VAL A 11 0.84 -19.05 10.26
CA VAL A 11 1.74 -17.94 9.94
C VAL A 11 1.74 -16.94 11.09
N GLY A 12 2.88 -16.81 11.76
CA GLY A 12 3.06 -15.89 12.88
C GLY A 12 3.07 -16.51 14.27
N ASP A 13 3.02 -17.85 14.39
CA ASP A 13 3.27 -18.53 15.67
C ASP A 13 4.66 -18.17 16.19
N GLY A 14 4.71 -17.45 17.31
CA GLY A 14 5.94 -16.90 17.90
C GLY A 14 6.32 -15.49 17.44
N SER A 15 5.56 -14.87 16.53
CA SER A 15 5.74 -13.47 16.12
C SER A 15 4.95 -12.51 16.99
N VAL A 16 5.55 -11.37 17.35
CA VAL A 16 4.89 -10.29 18.09
C VAL A 16 3.73 -9.66 17.31
N ILE A 17 3.75 -9.77 15.98
CA ILE A 17 2.76 -9.15 15.08
C ILE A 17 1.80 -10.16 14.44
N GLY A 18 1.68 -11.37 15.01
CA GLY A 18 0.70 -12.37 14.56
C GLY A 18 -0.71 -11.77 14.52
N SER A 19 -1.41 -11.92 13.40
CA SER A 19 -2.75 -11.34 13.22
C SER A 19 -3.53 -12.03 12.10
N TRP A 20 -4.86 -11.95 12.17
CA TRP A 20 -5.76 -12.45 11.13
C TRP A 20 -5.45 -11.88 9.74
N LEU A 21 -4.97 -10.63 9.66
CA LEU A 21 -4.58 -10.02 8.38
C LEU A 21 -3.38 -10.75 7.74
N LEU A 22 -2.44 -11.22 8.55
CA LEU A 22 -1.32 -12.04 8.05
C LEU A 22 -1.79 -13.40 7.58
N ASP A 23 -2.79 -14.00 8.21
CA ASP A 23 -3.38 -15.26 7.76
C ASP A 23 -4.06 -15.11 6.39
N LEU A 24 -4.83 -14.04 6.20
CA LEU A 24 -5.43 -13.73 4.91
C LEU A 24 -4.37 -13.55 3.82
N THR A 25 -3.26 -12.87 4.15
CA THR A 25 -2.15 -12.65 3.22
C THR A 25 -1.45 -13.96 2.85
N ALA A 26 -1.19 -14.80 3.86
CA ALA A 26 -0.58 -16.11 3.65
C ALA A 26 -1.44 -17.02 2.77
N GLU A 27 -2.75 -17.02 3.00
CA GLU A 27 -3.68 -17.82 2.19
C GLU A 27 -3.75 -17.32 0.74
N ALA A 28 -3.78 -16.00 0.53
CA ALA A 28 -3.74 -15.42 -0.83
C ALA A 28 -2.47 -15.83 -1.59
N LEU A 29 -1.30 -15.71 -0.97
CA LEU A 29 -0.01 -16.10 -1.57
C LEU A 29 0.12 -17.61 -1.80
N LYS A 30 -0.53 -18.43 -0.97
CA LYS A 30 -0.56 -19.88 -1.16
C LYS A 30 -1.39 -20.28 -2.38
N GLN A 31 -2.49 -19.57 -2.64
CA GLN A 31 -3.38 -19.82 -3.77
C GLN A 31 -2.80 -19.27 -5.08
N ASP A 32 -2.22 -18.07 -5.03
CA ASP A 32 -1.64 -17.37 -6.17
C ASP A 32 -0.31 -16.71 -5.76
N PRO A 33 0.83 -17.42 -5.90
CA PRO A 33 2.13 -16.92 -5.47
C PRO A 33 2.60 -15.66 -6.18
N ASP A 34 2.19 -15.48 -7.44
CA ASP A 34 2.54 -14.33 -8.27
C ASP A 34 1.49 -13.19 -8.19
N LEU A 35 0.35 -13.46 -7.54
CA LEU A 35 -0.77 -12.54 -7.37
C LEU A 35 -1.36 -12.02 -8.70
N ASP A 36 -1.29 -12.81 -9.76
CA ASP A 36 -1.76 -12.48 -11.11
C ASP A 36 -3.25 -12.09 -11.15
N GLN A 37 -4.05 -12.59 -10.20
CA GLN A 37 -5.47 -12.25 -10.10
C GLN A 37 -5.75 -10.86 -9.49
N TYR A 38 -4.73 -10.18 -8.96
CA TYR A 38 -4.88 -8.90 -8.29
C TYR A 38 -4.24 -7.75 -9.09
N GLY A 39 -4.91 -6.60 -9.12
CA GLY A 39 -4.34 -5.37 -9.67
C GLY A 39 -3.50 -4.61 -8.64
N GLY A 40 -2.46 -3.91 -9.08
CA GLY A 40 -1.65 -3.03 -8.20
C GLY A 40 -2.32 -1.71 -7.82
N ARG A 41 -3.47 -1.37 -8.41
CA ARG A 41 -4.21 -0.13 -8.11
C ARG A 41 -5.17 -0.36 -6.94
N VAL A 42 -4.95 0.35 -5.84
CA VAL A 42 -5.81 0.26 -4.64
C VAL A 42 -6.82 1.41 -4.61
N SER A 43 -8.11 1.07 -4.47
CA SER A 43 -9.19 2.04 -4.36
C SER A 43 -9.12 2.85 -3.06
N ASP A 44 -9.59 4.09 -3.10
CA ASP A 44 -9.68 4.97 -1.94
C ASP A 44 -11.14 5.27 -1.61
N SER A 45 -11.62 4.70 -0.52
CA SER A 45 -12.94 4.95 0.05
C SER A 45 -13.05 6.30 0.77
N GLY A 46 -11.91 6.95 1.06
CA GLY A 46 -11.86 8.30 1.65
C GLY A 46 -11.54 8.33 3.14
N GLU A 47 -11.47 7.18 3.81
CA GLU A 47 -11.26 7.12 5.26
C GLU A 47 -9.89 7.65 5.67
N GLY A 48 -8.85 7.32 4.90
CA GLY A 48 -7.51 7.86 5.13
C GLY A 48 -7.45 9.38 4.94
N ARG A 49 -8.21 9.92 3.98
CA ARG A 49 -8.27 11.37 3.72
C ARG A 49 -8.92 12.12 4.88
N TRP A 50 -10.10 11.71 5.32
CA TRP A 50 -10.75 12.40 6.44
C TRP A 50 -9.93 12.26 7.72
N THR A 51 -9.28 11.10 7.94
CA THR A 51 -8.43 10.87 9.12
C THR A 51 -7.25 11.84 9.15
N LEU A 52 -6.57 12.05 8.01
CA LEU A 52 -5.46 13.02 7.95
C LEU A 52 -5.93 14.46 8.06
N GLN A 53 -7.08 14.80 7.47
CA GLN A 53 -7.66 16.12 7.63
C GLN A 53 -7.93 16.41 9.12
N ALA A 54 -8.55 15.46 9.83
CA ALA A 54 -8.79 15.59 11.27
C ALA A 54 -7.48 15.71 12.06
N ALA A 55 -6.43 14.96 11.68
CA ALA A 55 -5.12 15.06 12.31
C ALA A 55 -4.51 16.47 12.16
N VAL A 56 -4.63 17.09 10.97
CA VAL A 56 -4.19 18.47 10.73
C VAL A 56 -5.01 19.47 11.55
N GLU A 57 -6.34 19.33 11.55
CA GLU A 57 -7.25 20.22 12.30
C GLU A 57 -7.01 20.16 13.81
N THR A 58 -6.61 18.99 14.33
CA THR A 58 -6.34 18.78 15.76
C THR A 58 -4.87 18.96 16.14
N GLY A 59 -3.98 19.22 15.18
CA GLY A 59 -2.54 19.35 15.43
C GLY A 59 -1.86 18.05 15.87
N VAL A 60 -2.42 16.89 15.52
CA VAL A 60 -1.90 15.56 15.90
C VAL A 60 -0.98 15.02 14.80
N PRO A 61 0.28 14.66 15.12
CA PRO A 61 1.17 14.04 14.14
C PRO A 61 0.68 12.64 13.71
N ALA A 62 0.48 12.44 12.40
CA ALA A 62 0.05 11.17 11.81
C ALA A 62 0.95 10.69 10.65
N PRO A 63 2.28 10.61 10.81
CA PRO A 63 3.22 10.40 9.70
C PRO A 63 3.02 9.06 8.98
N VAL A 64 2.77 7.97 9.71
CA VAL A 64 2.59 6.63 9.10
C VAL A 64 1.31 6.57 8.27
N LEU A 65 0.21 7.17 8.76
CA LEU A 65 -1.04 7.25 8.03
C LEU A 65 -0.91 8.14 6.78
N ALA A 66 -0.12 9.22 6.87
CA ALA A 66 0.15 10.10 5.75
C ALA A 66 0.90 9.37 4.63
N SER A 67 1.98 8.68 4.98
CA SER A 67 2.74 7.87 4.03
C SER A 67 1.88 6.77 3.39
N ALA A 68 1.07 6.07 4.19
CA ALA A 68 0.19 5.02 3.68
C ALA A 68 -0.87 5.57 2.69
N LEU A 69 -1.44 6.75 2.96
CA LEU A 69 -2.38 7.39 2.05
C LEU A 69 -1.72 7.83 0.75
N PHE A 70 -0.52 8.42 0.82
CA PHE A 70 0.19 8.86 -0.38
C PHE A 70 0.66 7.70 -1.25
N GLU A 71 1.08 6.58 -0.65
CA GLU A 71 1.38 5.36 -1.41
C GLU A 71 0.14 4.85 -2.16
N ARG A 72 -1.05 4.92 -1.53
CA ARG A 72 -2.31 4.60 -2.22
C ARG A 72 -2.55 5.49 -3.44
N PHE A 73 -2.24 6.79 -3.37
CA PHE A 73 -2.34 7.68 -4.54
C PHE A 73 -1.30 7.34 -5.62
N SER A 74 -0.08 7.00 -5.23
CA SER A 74 0.95 6.52 -6.17
C SER A 74 0.49 5.27 -6.92
N SER A 75 -0.12 4.30 -6.22
CA SER A 75 -0.69 3.08 -6.83
C SER A 75 -1.75 3.36 -7.90
N ARG A 76 -2.35 4.55 -7.86
CA ARG A 76 -3.37 5.02 -8.79
C ARG A 76 -2.82 5.79 -9.99
N GLY A 77 -1.49 5.94 -10.09
CA GLY A 77 -0.82 6.69 -11.16
C GLY A 77 -0.70 8.19 -10.89
N GLU A 78 -1.14 8.70 -9.73
CA GLU A 78 -1.11 10.13 -9.42
C GLU A 78 0.33 10.67 -9.28
N ALA A 79 1.32 9.79 -9.09
CA ALA A 79 2.75 10.12 -9.06
C ALA A 79 3.44 10.06 -10.44
N GLU A 80 2.78 9.53 -11.48
CA GLU A 80 3.42 9.24 -12.78
C GLU A 80 3.93 10.52 -13.46
N PHE A 81 3.13 11.59 -13.47
CA PHE A 81 3.51 12.85 -14.09
C PHE A 81 4.72 13.49 -13.38
N ALA A 82 4.70 13.53 -12.05
CA ALA A 82 5.84 14.02 -11.26
C ALA A 82 7.10 13.19 -11.53
N GLY A 83 6.98 11.87 -11.66
CA GLY A 83 8.08 10.99 -12.05
C GLY A 83 8.64 11.30 -13.44
N LYS A 84 7.77 11.58 -14.43
CA LYS A 84 8.20 12.01 -15.78
C LYS A 84 8.95 13.34 -15.76
N VAL A 85 8.47 14.32 -14.97
CA VAL A 85 9.17 15.60 -14.78
C VAL A 85 10.55 15.38 -14.17
N LEU A 86 10.66 14.54 -13.13
CA LEU A 86 11.93 14.21 -12.51
C LEU A 86 12.90 13.51 -13.49
N SER A 87 12.40 12.57 -14.30
CA SER A 87 13.17 11.91 -15.35
C SER A 87 13.71 12.92 -16.37
N ALA A 88 12.86 13.83 -16.85
CA ALA A 88 13.28 14.89 -17.76
C ALA A 88 14.36 15.80 -17.17
N MET A 89 14.25 16.17 -15.89
CA MET A 89 15.27 16.95 -15.19
C MET A 89 16.61 16.18 -15.13
N ARG A 90 16.59 14.92 -14.67
CA ARG A 90 17.78 14.06 -14.56
C ARG A 90 18.47 13.87 -15.91
N ASN A 91 17.71 13.78 -16.98
CA ASN A 91 18.26 13.76 -18.33
C ASN A 91 18.93 15.10 -18.69
N ALA A 92 18.26 16.23 -18.46
CA ALA A 92 18.74 17.54 -18.87
C ALA A 92 20.05 17.97 -18.19
N PHE A 93 20.20 17.75 -16.88
CA PHE A 93 21.42 18.16 -16.16
C PHE A 93 22.49 17.06 -16.08
N GLY A 94 22.10 15.79 -16.06
CA GLY A 94 22.99 14.67 -15.73
C GLY A 94 23.17 13.64 -16.84
N GLY A 95 22.46 13.78 -17.97
CA GLY A 95 22.51 12.81 -19.06
C GLY A 95 21.92 11.44 -18.71
N HIS A 96 21.15 11.32 -17.63
CA HIS A 96 20.52 10.06 -17.24
C HIS A 96 19.45 9.65 -18.25
N LEU A 97 19.57 8.44 -18.80
CA LEU A 97 18.60 7.86 -19.73
C LEU A 97 17.73 6.86 -18.95
N GLU A 98 16.49 7.25 -18.67
CA GLU A 98 15.49 6.35 -18.10
C GLU A 98 14.76 5.59 -19.22
N LYS A 99 14.36 4.35 -18.97
CA LYS A 99 13.60 3.56 -19.96
C LYS A 99 12.23 4.23 -20.21
N ALA A 100 11.87 4.40 -21.48
CA ALA A 100 10.50 4.71 -21.84
C ALA A 100 9.59 3.53 -21.45
N LYS A 101 8.41 3.86 -20.91
CA LYS A 101 7.37 2.90 -20.56
C LYS A 101 6.65 2.41 -21.81
#